data_AF-A0A954Q2B4-F1
#
_entry.id   AF-A0A954Q2B4-F1
#
_cell.length_a   1.000
_cell.length_b   1.000
_cell.length_c   1.000
_cell.angle_alpha   90.00
_cell.angle_beta   90.00
_cell.angle_gamma   90.00
#
_symmetry.space_group_name_H-M   'P 1'
#
loop_
_entity.id
_entity.type
_entity.pdbx_description
1 polymer ?
#
loop_
_entity_poly.entity_id
_entity_poly.type
_entity_poly.pdbx_seq_one_letter_code
_entity_poly.pdbx_strand_id
1 'polypeptide(L)' 'MNRIVPLLFGLSLMTTCVAVGQNTRDGVMQGFDRKAPAVGEKLPDLNAYNAAGEPVQLGSLKGNYTVLVFGCLT' A
#
# COMPACT_ATOMS: atom_id res chain seq x y z
N MET A 1 -44.30 15.57 48.94
CA MET A 1 -43.37 16.20 47.99
C MET A 1 -41.99 16.17 48.59
N ASN A 2 -41.10 15.28 48.15
CA ASN A 2 -39.64 15.40 48.37
C ASN A 2 -38.91 14.69 47.23
N ARG A 3 -37.96 15.40 46.62
CA ARG A 3 -37.48 15.22 45.25
C ARG A 3 -36.35 14.20 45.15
N ILE A 4 -36.41 13.48 44.02
CA ILE A 4 -35.52 12.44 43.49
C ILE A 4 -34.05 12.88 43.47
N VAL A 5 -33.19 11.98 43.94
CA VAL A 5 -31.73 12.04 44.04
C VAL A 5 -31.09 12.06 42.63
N PRO A 6 -30.06 12.88 42.36
CA PRO A 6 -29.50 13.04 41.02
C PRO A 6 -28.56 11.88 40.68
N LEU A 7 -29.02 10.96 39.84
CA LEU A 7 -28.24 9.84 39.30
C LEU A 7 -27.60 10.25 37.96
N LEU A 8 -26.81 11.33 37.98
CA LEU A 8 -26.25 11.99 36.78
C LEU A 8 -24.72 12.13 36.79
N PHE A 9 -24.01 11.41 37.65
CA PHE A 9 -22.55 11.49 37.73
C PHE A 9 -21.94 10.09 37.80
N GLY A 10 -21.54 9.54 36.65
CA GLY A 10 -20.68 8.37 36.67
C GLY A 10 -20.84 7.41 35.49
N LEU A 11 -20.47 7.83 34.29
CA LEU A 11 -19.85 6.89 33.35
C LEU A 11 -18.87 7.64 32.45
N SER A 12 -17.73 7.96 33.05
CA SER A 12 -16.47 8.17 32.34
C SER A 12 -15.97 6.80 31.86
N LEU A 13 -15.75 6.62 30.57
CA LEU A 13 -14.55 5.96 30.07
C LEU A 13 -14.32 6.29 28.59
N MET A 14 -13.38 7.20 28.37
CA MET A 14 -12.42 7.19 27.26
C MET A 14 -12.85 6.44 26.00
N THR A 15 -13.49 7.17 25.08
CA THR A 15 -13.48 6.83 23.66
C THR A 15 -12.03 6.74 23.22
N THR A 16 -11.59 5.52 22.94
CA THR A 16 -10.26 5.17 22.47
C THR A 16 -9.84 6.08 21.33
N CYS A 17 -8.73 6.80 21.50
CA CYS A 17 -8.00 7.40 20.39
C CYS A 17 -7.52 6.25 19.50
N VAL A 18 -8.23 5.94 18.41
CA VAL A 18 -7.70 5.05 17.38
C VAL A 18 -6.59 5.83 16.67
N ALA A 19 -5.33 5.56 17.03
CA ALA A 19 -4.21 5.96 16.20
C ALA A 19 -4.22 5.07 14.95
N VAL A 20 -4.76 5.58 13.84
CA VAL A 20 -4.58 4.97 12.53
C VAL A 20 -3.12 5.20 12.13
N GLY A 21 -2.25 4.22 12.35
CA GLY A 21 -0.93 4.19 11.75
C GLY A 21 -1.10 4.18 10.24
N GLN A 22 -0.88 5.32 9.58
CA GLN A 22 -1.13 5.45 8.15
C GLN A 22 -0.18 4.55 7.36
N ASN A 23 -0.82 3.61 6.67
CA ASN A 23 -0.29 2.45 6.00
C ASN A 23 0.43 2.87 4.71
N THR A 24 1.75 3.08 4.77
CA THR A 24 2.59 3.46 3.61
C THR A 24 2.39 2.52 2.41
N ARG A 25 1.97 1.27 2.65
CA ARG A 25 1.66 0.28 1.61
C ARG A 25 0.48 0.69 0.74
N ASP A 26 -0.54 1.33 1.31
CA ASP A 26 -1.76 1.69 0.59
C ASP A 26 -1.47 2.75 -0.49
N GLY A 27 -0.56 3.68 -0.21
CA GLY A 27 -0.13 4.68 -1.19
C GLY A 27 0.63 4.08 -2.37
N VAL A 28 1.49 3.08 -2.13
CA VAL A 28 2.25 2.39 -3.19
C VAL A 28 1.32 1.55 -4.05
N MET A 29 0.41 0.78 -3.44
CA MET A 29 -0.57 -0.02 -4.16
C MET A 29 -1.51 0.85 -5.00
N GLN A 30 -2.06 1.93 -4.42
CA GLN A 30 -2.93 2.84 -5.16
C GLN A 30 -2.20 3.53 -6.33
N GLY A 31 -0.91 3.83 -6.17
CA GLY A 31 -0.08 4.37 -7.24
C GLY A 31 0.17 3.36 -8.36
N PHE A 32 0.40 2.10 -8.00
CA PHE A 32 0.58 0.99 -8.94
C PHE A 32 -0.70 0.72 -9.73
N ASP A 33 -1.84 0.55 -9.05
CA ASP A 33 -3.14 0.26 -9.67
C ASP A 33 -3.53 1.29 -10.74
N ARG A 34 -3.13 2.55 -10.56
CA ARG A 34 -3.42 3.64 -11.50
C ARG A 34 -2.51 3.68 -12.74
N LYS A 35 -1.33 3.05 -12.68
CA LYS A 35 -0.29 3.17 -13.71
C LYS A 35 0.13 1.85 -14.33
N ALA A 36 -0.23 0.73 -13.68
CA ALA A 36 0.06 -0.59 -14.18
C ALA A 36 -0.69 -0.82 -15.51
N PRO A 37 -0.04 -1.43 -16.51
CA PRO A 37 -0.71 -1.86 -17.73
C PRO A 37 -1.83 -2.86 -17.39
N ALA A 38 -2.95 -2.78 -18.11
CA ALA A 38 -4.00 -3.79 -17.98
C ALA A 38 -3.55 -5.14 -18.56
N VAL A 39 -4.28 -6.21 -18.23
CA VAL A 39 -4.00 -7.54 -18.79
C VAL A 39 -4.17 -7.51 -20.31
N GLY A 40 -3.13 -7.93 -21.03
CA GLY A 40 -3.08 -7.90 -22.49
C GLY A 40 -2.50 -6.61 -23.08
N GLU A 41 -2.32 -5.57 -22.27
CA GLU A 41 -1.60 -4.37 -22.70
C GLU A 41 -0.10 -4.60 -22.74
N LYS A 42 0.56 -3.80 -23.58
CA LYS A 42 2.02 -3.86 -23.71
C LYS A 42 2.68 -3.30 -22.46
N LEU A 43 3.59 -4.08 -21.88
CA LEU A 43 4.44 -3.64 -20.78
C LEU A 43 5.36 -2.49 -21.26
N PRO A 44 5.52 -1.40 -20.48
CA PRO A 44 6.39 -0.29 -20.85
C PRO A 44 7.85 -0.77 -20.99
N ASP A 45 8.62 -0.07 -21.82
CA ASP A 45 10.04 -0.33 -21.93
C ASP A 45 10.75 0.23 -20.69
N LEU A 46 11.27 -0.66 -19.84
CA LEU A 46 12.00 -0.27 -18.63
C LEU A 46 13.46 -0.73 -18.76
N ASN A 47 14.33 0.16 -18.29
CA ASN A 47 15.74 -0.11 -18.07
C ASN A 47 15.96 -0.33 -16.58
N ALA A 48 16.54 -1.46 -16.22
CA ALA A 48 16.89 -1.81 -14.86
C ALA A 48 18.39 -2.12 -14.78
N TYR A 49 18.90 -2.30 -13.57
CA TYR A 49 20.22 -2.84 -13.32
C TYR A 49 20.08 -4.12 -12.49
N ASN A 50 20.90 -5.12 -12.79
CA ASN A 50 20.98 -6.32 -11.96
C ASN A 50 21.84 -6.07 -10.70
N ALA A 51 21.99 -7.09 -9.87
CA ALA A 51 22.78 -7.00 -8.64
C ALA A 51 24.28 -6.72 -8.88
N ALA A 52 24.80 -7.03 -10.08
CA ALA A 52 26.17 -6.72 -10.49
C ALA A 52 26.33 -5.30 -11.07
N GLY A 53 25.23 -4.54 -11.18
CA GLY A 53 25.23 -3.20 -11.78
C GLY A 53 25.20 -3.22 -13.30
N GLU A 54 24.91 -4.36 -13.93
CA GLU A 54 24.82 -4.47 -15.38
C GLU A 54 23.42 -4.05 -15.85
N PRO A 55 23.32 -3.32 -16.99
CA PRO A 55 22.03 -2.89 -17.51
C PRO A 55 21.22 -4.08 -18.02
N VAL A 56 19.95 -4.14 -17.61
CA VAL A 56 18.95 -5.10 -18.05
C VAL A 56 17.81 -4.36 -18.74
N GLN A 57 17.56 -4.69 -20.00
CA GLN A 57 16.43 -4.17 -20.78
C GLN A 57 15.29 -5.18 -20.75
N LEU A 58 14.07 -4.76 -20.39
CA LEU A 58 12.91 -5.67 -20.42
C LEU A 58 12.65 -6.29 -21.80
N GLY A 59 13.04 -5.59 -22.86
CA GLY A 59 12.99 -6.13 -24.23
C GLY A 59 13.70 -7.48 -24.39
N SER A 60 14.76 -7.76 -23.62
CA SER A 60 15.48 -9.03 -23.67
C SER A 60 14.72 -10.21 -23.04
N LEU A 61 13.66 -9.93 -22.26
CA LEU A 61 12.83 -10.94 -21.60
C LEU A 61 11.66 -11.41 -22.48
N LYS A 62 11.45 -10.78 -23.64
CA LYS A 62 10.41 -11.17 -24.61
C LYS A 62 10.63 -12.60 -25.10
N GLY A 63 9.53 -13.32 -25.30
CA GLY A 63 9.54 -14.73 -25.70
C GLY A 63 9.58 -15.72 -24.52
N ASN A 64 9.83 -15.23 -23.30
CA ASN A 64 9.74 -16.02 -22.08
C ASN A 64 8.58 -15.55 -21.20
N TYR A 65 7.90 -16.48 -20.54
CA TYR A 65 6.98 -16.13 -19.45
C TYR A 65 7.79 -15.65 -18.26
N THR A 66 7.69 -14.36 -17.96
CA THR A 66 8.50 -13.70 -16.93
C THR A 66 7.60 -13.00 -15.92
N VAL A 67 7.89 -13.20 -14.63
CA VAL A 67 7.19 -12.53 -13.51
C VAL A 67 8.08 -11.42 -12.96
N LEU A 68 7.56 -10.20 -12.92
CA LEU A 68 8.24 -9.05 -12.31
C LEU A 68 7.67 -8.80 -10.92
N VAL A 69 8.52 -8.89 -9.90
CA VAL A 69 8.15 -8.61 -8.51
C VAL A 69 8.81 -7.30 -8.11
N PHE A 70 8.00 -6.28 -7.83
CA PHE A 70 8.48 -4.99 -7.34
C PHE A 70 8.40 -4.96 -5.82
N GLY A 71 9.53 -4.75 -5.16
CA GLY A 71 9.64 -4.60 -3.72
C GLY A 71 10.65 -3.51 -3.37
N CYS A 72 10.57 -2.99 -2.16
CA CYS A 72 11.60 -2.10 -1.62
C CYS A 72 12.49 -2.95 -0.71
N LEU A 73 13.79 -2.97 -0.98
CA LEU A 73 14.78 -3.52 -0.06
C LEU A 73 15.14 -2.39 0.91
N THR A 74 14.45 -2.34 2.05
CA THR A 74 14.77 -1.45 3.17
C THR A 74 16.04 -1.91 3.88
#